data_AF-A0A7K9VQS5-F1
#
_entry.id   AF-A0A7K9VQS5-F1
#
_cell.length_a   1.000
_cell.length_b   1.000
_cell.length_c   1.000
_cell.angle_alpha   90.00
_cell.angle_beta   90.00
_cell.angle_gamma   90.00
#
_symmetry.space_group_name_H-M   'P 1'
#
loop_
_entity.id
_entity.type
_entity.pdbx_description
1 polymer ?
#
loop_
_entity_poly.entity_id
_entity_poly.type
_entity_poly.pdbx_seq_one_letter_code
_entity_poly.pdbx_strand_id
1 'polypeptide(L)'
;RRPLWENNDAYASQLMRHSRCDVSECLYPHGRERSEGQGPWRLLLCSSCAAEGTHRRCSSLSNSTTSWECDGCAGVGTCKGQTAACCRAAARQGLAA
;
A
#
# COMPACT_ATOMS: atom_id res chain seq x y z
N ARG A 1 -30.07 -2.26 -33.88
CA ARG A 1 -28.85 -1.55 -33.40
C ARG A 1 -28.39 -2.28 -32.13
N ARG A 2 -27.16 -2.82 -32.12
CA ARG A 2 -26.63 -3.72 -31.06
C ARG A 2 -26.53 -3.00 -29.70
N PRO A 3 -26.66 -3.70 -28.54
CA PRO A 3 -26.67 -3.05 -27.24
C PRO A 3 -25.26 -2.63 -26.78
N LEU A 4 -25.19 -1.50 -26.08
CA LEU A 4 -24.01 -0.76 -25.66
C LEU A 4 -23.42 -1.32 -24.35
N TRP A 5 -23.09 -2.61 -24.29
CA TRP A 5 -22.65 -3.24 -23.02
C TRP A 5 -21.15 -3.33 -22.78
N GLU A 6 -20.27 -2.71 -23.57
CA GLU A 6 -18.83 -2.67 -23.26
C GLU A 6 -18.25 -1.27 -23.40
N ASN A 7 -18.60 -0.40 -22.45
CA ASN A 7 -17.73 0.73 -22.12
C ASN A 7 -16.61 0.21 -21.20
N ASN A 8 -15.64 -0.47 -21.82
CA ASN A 8 -14.55 -1.20 -21.17
C ASN A 8 -13.41 -0.27 -20.71
N ASP A 9 -13.76 0.83 -20.05
CA ASP A 9 -12.80 1.70 -19.34
C ASP A 9 -12.98 1.62 -17.81
N ALA A 10 -13.99 0.88 -17.33
CA ALA A 10 -14.27 0.71 -15.91
C ALA A 10 -13.25 -0.17 -15.16
N TYR A 11 -12.34 -0.84 -15.87
CA TYR A 11 -11.29 -1.69 -15.29
C TYR A 11 -9.91 -1.00 -15.24
N ALA A 12 -9.73 0.19 -15.82
CA ALA A 12 -8.42 0.86 -15.88
C ALA A 12 -7.94 1.46 -14.53
N SER A 13 -8.77 1.42 -13.47
CA SER A 13 -8.29 1.58 -12.09
C SER A 13 -7.50 0.35 -11.60
N GLN A 14 -7.23 -0.60 -12.50
CA GLN A 14 -6.33 -1.75 -12.40
C GLN A 14 -5.04 -1.39 -11.64
N LEU A 15 -5.05 -1.72 -10.35
CA LEU A 15 -3.91 -2.08 -9.51
C LEU A 15 -2.61 -1.37 -9.89
N MET A 16 -2.57 -0.04 -9.80
CA MET A 16 -1.28 0.62 -9.68
C MET A 16 -0.71 0.16 -8.34
N ARG A 17 0.12 -0.89 -8.42
CA ARG A 17 0.64 -1.60 -7.25
C ARG A 17 1.46 -0.59 -6.50
N HIS A 18 1.06 -0.30 -5.26
CA HIS A 18 1.79 0.60 -4.40
C HIS A 18 3.27 0.21 -4.42
N SER A 19 4.16 1.17 -4.67
CA SER A 19 5.59 0.92 -4.95
C SER A 19 6.52 1.74 -4.05
N ARG A 20 5.97 2.34 -2.99
CA ARG A 20 6.68 3.21 -2.07
C ARG A 20 6.64 2.63 -0.65
N CYS A 21 7.63 2.99 0.16
CA CYS A 21 7.62 2.76 1.59
C CYS A 21 6.89 3.93 2.28
N ASP A 22 5.83 3.64 3.03
CA ASP A 22 4.98 4.61 3.72
C ASP A 22 5.38 4.84 5.18
N VAL A 23 6.36 4.09 5.69
CA VAL A 23 6.90 4.32 7.04
C VAL A 23 7.37 5.77 7.19
N SER A 24 7.08 6.36 8.35
CA SER A 24 7.45 7.73 8.69
C SER A 24 8.94 7.98 8.46
N GLU A 25 9.79 7.07 8.96
CA GLU A 25 11.23 7.09 8.75
C GLU A 25 11.65 5.92 7.86
N CYS A 26 12.02 6.22 6.61
CA CYS A 26 12.53 5.21 5.68
C CYS A 26 14.05 5.08 5.86
N LEU A 27 14.52 3.88 6.20
CA LEU A 27 15.93 3.60 6.43
C LEU A 27 16.72 3.27 5.15
N TYR A 28 16.04 3.19 3.99
CA TYR A 28 16.69 2.74 2.76
C TYR A 28 17.46 3.89 2.09
N PRO A 29 18.79 3.77 1.89
CA PRO A 29 19.61 4.87 1.37
C PRO A 29 19.25 5.31 -0.06
N HIS A 30 18.59 4.44 -0.83
CA HIS A 30 18.25 4.72 -2.23
C HIS A 30 16.88 5.40 -2.39
N GLY A 31 16.23 5.73 -1.27
CA GLY A 31 14.94 6.40 -1.24
C GLY A 31 13.76 5.44 -1.11
N ARG A 32 12.61 6.02 -0.75
CA ARG A 32 11.39 5.30 -0.40
C ARG A 32 10.65 4.67 -1.57
N GLU A 33 10.89 5.09 -2.80
CA GLU A 33 10.27 4.54 -4.02
C GLU A 33 11.05 3.37 -4.63
N ARG A 34 12.24 3.06 -4.07
CA ARG A 34 13.06 1.93 -4.51
C ARG A 34 12.94 0.79 -3.52
N SER A 35 13.02 -0.43 -4.04
CA SER A 35 13.02 -1.65 -3.23
C SER A 35 13.77 -2.75 -3.95
N GLU A 36 14.32 -3.67 -3.18
CA GLU A 36 14.95 -4.87 -3.71
C GLU A 36 13.91 -5.96 -3.98
N GLY A 37 14.21 -6.85 -4.92
CA GLY A 37 13.36 -8.02 -5.17
C GLY A 37 13.34 -8.99 -3.99
N GLN A 38 14.39 -9.02 -3.16
CA GLN A 38 14.56 -9.92 -2.02
C GLN A 38 15.34 -9.20 -0.89
N GLY A 39 15.47 -9.85 0.26
CA GLY A 39 16.28 -9.32 1.36
C GLY A 39 15.57 -8.26 2.22
N PRO A 40 16.32 -7.52 3.05
CA PRO A 40 15.78 -6.59 4.05
C PRO A 40 15.11 -5.34 3.44
N TRP A 41 15.45 -5.02 2.19
CA TRP A 41 14.91 -3.88 1.45
C TRP A 41 13.81 -4.29 0.46
N ARG A 42 13.31 -5.52 0.56
CA ARG A 42 12.07 -5.91 -0.13
C ARG A 42 10.91 -5.06 0.37
N LEU A 43 10.15 -4.50 -0.56
CA LEU A 43 8.88 -3.86 -0.27
C LEU A 43 7.80 -4.92 -0.07
N LEU A 44 7.18 -4.92 1.11
CA LEU A 44 5.98 -5.68 1.42
C LEU A 44 4.79 -4.73 1.36
N LEU A 45 3.73 -5.16 0.70
CA LEU A 45 2.47 -4.42 0.69
C LEU A 45 1.54 -4.99 1.75
N CYS A 46 0.67 -4.15 2.27
CA CYS A 46 -0.36 -4.61 3.20
C CYS A 46 -1.19 -5.71 2.51
N SER A 47 -1.26 -6.89 3.13
CA SER A 47 -2.02 -8.03 2.59
C SER A 47 -3.53 -7.77 2.51
N SER A 48 -4.03 -6.81 3.28
CA SER A 48 -5.45 -6.49 3.40
C SER A 48 -5.89 -5.38 2.46
N CYS A 49 -5.13 -4.28 2.33
CA CYS A 49 -5.53 -3.14 1.50
C CYS A 49 -4.66 -2.91 0.25
N ALA A 50 -3.43 -3.45 0.23
CA ALA A 50 -2.40 -3.18 -0.79
C ALA A 50 -2.14 -1.70 -1.12
N ALA A 51 -2.70 -0.78 -0.33
CA ALA A 51 -2.64 0.67 -0.52
C ALA A 51 -1.41 1.28 0.16
N GLU A 52 -0.84 0.57 1.12
CA GLU A 52 0.39 0.95 1.84
C GLU A 52 1.46 -0.13 1.65
N GLY A 53 2.72 0.30 1.70
CA GLY A 53 3.91 -0.53 1.62
C GLY A 53 4.97 -0.20 2.66
N THR A 54 5.77 -1.19 3.04
CA THR A 54 6.93 -1.00 3.90
C THR A 54 8.12 -1.85 3.44
N HIS A 55 9.33 -1.36 3.64
CA HIS A 55 10.50 -2.26 3.59
C HIS A 55 10.54 -3.11 4.85
N ARG A 56 10.97 -4.36 4.74
CA ARG A 56 11.09 -5.25 5.91
C ARG A 56 11.85 -4.60 7.06
N ARG A 57 13.00 -3.98 6.75
CA ARG A 57 13.84 -3.33 7.77
C ARG A 57 13.21 -2.06 8.35
N CYS A 58 12.39 -1.34 7.58
CA CYS A 58 11.71 -0.13 8.05
C CYS A 58 10.60 -0.45 9.06
N SER A 59 9.98 -1.63 8.98
CA SER A 59 8.99 -2.11 9.95
C SER A 59 9.53 -3.18 10.91
N SER A 60 10.86 -3.30 11.04
CA SER A 60 11.51 -4.26 11.95
C SER A 60 11.05 -5.71 11.76
N LEU A 61 10.71 -6.09 10.52
CA LEU A 61 10.24 -7.42 10.16
C LEU A 61 11.41 -8.38 9.99
N SER A 62 11.18 -9.67 10.29
CA SER A 62 12.20 -10.70 10.09
C SER A 62 12.40 -11.01 8.60
N ASN A 63 13.54 -11.63 8.27
CA ASN A 63 13.83 -12.06 6.90
C ASN A 63 12.89 -13.19 6.40
N SER A 64 12.20 -13.89 7.30
CA SER A 64 11.22 -14.93 6.95
C SER A 64 9.80 -14.36 6.76
N THR A 65 9.52 -13.14 7.20
CA THR A 65 8.20 -12.52 7.03
C THR A 65 7.87 -12.27 5.56
N THR A 66 6.82 -12.92 5.07
CA THR A 66 6.32 -12.79 3.69
C THR A 66 5.06 -11.94 3.57
N SER A 67 4.34 -11.75 4.68
CA SER A 67 3.13 -10.93 4.77
C SER A 67 3.29 -9.84 5.83
N TRP A 68 2.73 -8.68 5.57
CA TRP A 68 2.68 -7.55 6.49
C TRP A 68 1.33 -6.87 6.37
N GLU A 69 0.86 -6.27 7.46
CA GLU A 69 -0.35 -5.46 7.50
C GLU A 69 -0.01 -4.08 8.06
N CYS A 70 -0.53 -3.02 7.44
CA CYS A 70 -0.38 -1.67 7.96
C CYS A 70 -1.14 -1.51 9.28
N ASP A 71 -0.82 -0.47 10.06
CA ASP A 71 -1.46 -0.24 11.36
C ASP A 71 -2.99 -0.13 11.26
N GLY A 72 -3.49 0.44 10.16
CA GLY A 72 -4.92 0.53 9.86
C GLY A 72 -5.60 -0.82 9.57
N CYS A 73 -4.86 -1.85 9.19
CA CYS A 73 -5.37 -3.21 8.98
C CYS A 73 -5.05 -4.16 10.15
N ALA A 74 -3.85 -4.07 10.73
CA ALA A 74 -3.36 -4.95 11.79
C ALA A 74 -4.10 -4.77 13.13
N GLY A 75 -4.70 -3.59 13.38
CA GLY A 75 -5.45 -3.28 14.60
C GLY A 75 -6.97 -3.47 14.49
N VAL A 76 -7.50 -3.85 13.33
CA VAL A 76 -8.95 -4.00 13.12
C VAL A 76 -9.41 -5.38 13.59
N GLY A 77 -9.40 -5.57 14.90
CA GLY A 77 -10.32 -6.51 15.53
C GLY A 77 -11.74 -5.95 15.39
N THR A 78 -12.44 -6.33 14.32
CA THR A 78 -13.82 -5.95 13.99
C THR A 78 -14.01 -4.56 13.33
N CYS A 79 -14.03 -4.53 12.00
CA CYS A 79 -15.02 -3.69 11.31
C CYS A 79 -15.67 -4.52 10.20
N LYS A 80 -16.78 -5.17 10.54
CA LYS A 80 -17.71 -5.68 9.53
C LYS A 80 -18.33 -4.46 8.84
N GLY A 81 -17.89 -4.20 7.62
CA GLY A 81 -18.51 -3.24 6.72
C GLY A 81 -18.05 -1.80 6.95
N GLN A 82 -17.16 -1.33 6.07
CA GLN A 82 -17.50 -0.24 5.16
C GLN A 82 -16.44 -0.19 4.05
N THR A 83 -16.98 -0.20 2.82
CA THR A 83 -16.42 0.17 1.52
C THR A 83 -15.07 0.90 1.50
N ALA A 84 -14.29 0.63 0.44
CA ALA A 84 -12.96 1.12 0.07
C ALA A 84 -12.71 2.66 0.04
N ALA A 85 -13.35 3.44 0.90
CA ALA A 85 -13.27 4.90 0.98
C ALA A 85 -12.36 5.39 2.13
N CYS A 86 -12.13 4.62 3.20
CA CYS A 86 -11.29 5.07 4.32
C CYS A 86 -9.78 4.98 4.08
N CYS A 87 -9.31 4.31 3.03
CA CYS A 87 -7.87 4.12 2.80
C CYS A 87 -7.15 5.36 2.22
N ARG A 88 -7.84 6.49 1.97
CA ARG A 88 -7.26 7.66 1.26
C ARG A 88 -6.97 8.89 2.14
N ALA A 89 -6.91 8.76 3.46
CA ALA A 89 -6.62 9.90 4.35
C ALA A 89 -5.13 10.11 4.69
N ALA A 90 -4.18 9.53 3.96
CA ALA A 90 -2.74 9.80 4.13
C ALA A 90 -2.16 10.80 3.11
N ALA A 91 -2.99 11.56 2.39
CA ALA A 91 -2.53 12.75 1.67
C ALA A 91 -2.62 13.97 2.59
N ARG A 92 -1.67 14.10 3.53
CA ARG A 92 -1.45 15.37 4.22
C ARG A 92 -0.91 16.36 3.19
N GLN A 93 -1.80 17.22 2.71
CA GLN A 93 -1.49 18.46 2.02
C GLN A 93 -0.47 19.23 2.87
N GLY A 94 0.76 19.38 2.37
CA GLY A 94 1.67 20.41 2.81
C GLY A 94 1.41 21.67 2.00
N LEU A 95 0.46 22.48 2.46
CA LEU A 95 0.31 23.87 2.01
C LEU A 95 0.47 24.78 3.23
N ALA A 96 1.47 25.67 3.15
CA ALA A 96 1.78 26.86 3.97
C ALA A 96 3.30 26.87 4.27
N ALA A 97 4.05 27.94 4.03
CA ALA A 97 3.69 29.36 4.07
C ALA A 97 4.04 30.13 2.79
#